data_AF-A0A1T4P9U8-F1
#
_entry.id   AF-A0A1T4P9U8-F1
#
_cell.length_a   1.000
_cell.length_b   1.000
_cell.length_c   1.000
_cell.angle_alpha   90.00
_cell.angle_beta   90.00
_cell.angle_gamma   90.00
#
_symmetry.space_group_name_H-M   'P 1'
#
loop_
_entity.id
_entity.type
_entity.pdbx_description
1 polymer ?
#
loop_
_entity_poly.entity_id
_entity_poly.type
_entity_poly.pdbx_seq_one_letter_code
_entity_poly.pdbx_strand_id
1 'polypeptide(L)' 'MTEGMEGSVREAVERAHSNGCIVIVPELASRIACLHGGNSDGVVDQVVRKIMEEATRAGVAMEFPRAARAA' A
#
# COMPACT_ATOMS: atom_id res chain seq x y z
N MET A 1 3.47 16.69 -5.65
CA MET A 1 2.48 15.82 -4.97
C MET A 1 2.98 14.40 -4.73
N THR A 2 4.05 13.95 -5.41
CA THR A 2 4.57 12.57 -5.33
C THR A 2 5.41 12.25 -4.09
N GLU A 3 6.20 13.21 -3.58
CA GLU A 3 7.17 12.94 -2.49
C GLU A 3 6.52 12.50 -1.17
N GLY A 4 5.38 13.09 -0.76
CA GLY A 4 4.71 12.72 0.50
C GLY A 4 4.11 11.31 0.48
N MET A 5 3.59 10.90 -0.67
CA MET A 5 3.00 9.58 -0.88
C MET A 5 4.07 8.48 -0.84
N GLU A 6 5.23 8.73 -1.44
CA GLU A 6 6.36 7.81 -1.41
C GLU A 6 6.93 7.64 -0.01
N GLY A 7 7.06 8.72 0.75
CA GLY A 7 7.44 8.66 2.16
C GLY A 7 6.49 7.80 3.00
N SER A 8 5.19 7.95 2.77
CA SER A 8 4.15 7.20 3.50
C SER A 8 4.16 5.70 3.18
N VAL A 9 4.36 5.33 1.91
CA VAL A 9 4.51 3.92 1.49
C VAL A 9 5.74 3.30 2.15
N ARG A 10 6.88 3.98 2.07
CA ARG A 10 8.13 3.49 2.64
C ARG A 10 8.03 3.28 4.14
N GLU A 11 7.52 4.27 4.88
CA GLU A 11 7.32 4.16 6.33
C GLU A 11 6.43 2.97 6.68
N ALA A 12 5.32 2.78 5.97
CA ALA A 12 4.39 1.67 6.23
C ALA A 12 5.06 0.30 6.01
N VAL A 13 5.84 0.15 4.93
CA VAL A 13 6.56 -1.09 4.62
C VAL A 13 7.68 -1.35 5.63
N GLU A 14 8.46 -0.34 6.01
CA GLU A 14 9.51 -0.47 7.02
C GLU A 14 8.94 -0.86 8.38
N ARG A 15 7.79 -0.28 8.76
CA ARG A 15 7.08 -0.67 9.98
C ARG A 15 6.56 -2.11 9.88
N ALA A 16 6.02 -2.52 8.75
CA ALA A 16 5.57 -3.90 8.57
C ALA A 16 6.73 -4.89 8.66
N HIS A 17 7.87 -4.58 8.03
CA HIS A 17 9.10 -5.36 8.13
C HIS A 17 9.59 -5.49 9.58
N SER A 18 9.73 -4.36 10.29
CA SER A 18 10.24 -4.34 11.66
C SER A 18 9.34 -5.09 12.65
N ASN A 19 8.03 -5.15 12.39
CA ASN A 19 7.07 -5.83 13.26
C ASN A 19 6.75 -7.26 12.80
N GLY A 20 7.33 -7.75 11.69
CA GLY A 20 7.00 -9.06 11.12
C GLY A 20 5.55 -9.20 10.68
N CYS A 21 4.94 -8.10 10.23
CA CYS A 21 3.54 -8.03 9.82
C CYS A 21 3.36 -8.31 8.32
N ILE A 22 2.15 -8.70 7.93
CA ILE A 22 1.73 -8.85 6.54
C ILE A 22 1.06 -7.55 6.08
N VAL A 23 1.40 -7.06 4.89
CA VAL A 23 0.79 -5.86 4.32
C VAL A 23 -0.42 -6.23 3.48
N ILE A 24 -1.61 -5.76 3.87
CA ILE A 24 -2.83 -5.83 3.06
C ILE A 24 -2.79 -4.68 2.05
N VAL A 25 -2.36 -4.98 0.83
CA VAL A 25 -1.99 -3.97 -0.17
C VAL A 25 -3.17 -3.05 -0.56
N PRO A 26 -4.38 -3.55 -0.88
CA PRO A 26 -5.48 -2.68 -1.29
C PRO A 26 -5.94 -1.70 -0.20
N GLU A 27 -5.99 -2.17 1.06
CA GLU A 27 -6.39 -1.34 2.20
C GLU A 27 -5.36 -0.26 2.51
N LEU A 28 -4.07 -0.64 2.53
CA LEU A 28 -2.99 0.32 2.75
C LEU A 28 -2.96 1.37 1.63
N ALA A 29 -3.12 0.93 0.37
CA ALA A 29 -3.13 1.83 -0.77
C ALA A 29 -4.29 2.83 -0.70
N SER A 30 -5.51 2.36 -0.41
CA SER A 30 -6.68 3.25 -0.28
C SER A 30 -6.48 4.28 0.84
N ARG A 31 -5.93 3.87 1.99
CA ARG A 31 -5.63 4.80 3.10
C ARG A 31 -4.61 5.87 2.71
N ILE A 32 -3.50 5.47 2.08
CA ILE A 32 -2.45 6.41 1.65
C ILE A 32 -2.98 7.35 0.55
N ALA A 33 -3.78 6.83 -0.38
CA ALA A 33 -4.42 7.61 -1.44
C ALA A 33 -5.40 8.65 -0.87
N CYS A 34 -6.21 8.27 0.12
CA CYS A 34 -7.11 9.18 0.84
C CYS A 34 -6.35 10.28 1.58
N LEU A 35 -5.25 9.96 2.27
CA LEU A 35 -4.43 10.92 3.00
C LEU A 35 -3.81 12.01 2.10
N HIS A 36 -3.57 11.69 0.83
CA HIS A 36 -2.95 12.60 -0.14
C HIS A 36 -3.96 13.22 -1.12
N GLY A 37 -5.26 13.15 -0.80
CA GLY A 37 -6.31 13.91 -1.49
C GLY A 37 -6.82 13.29 -2.79
N GLY A 38 -6.58 12.00 -3.05
CA GLY A 38 -7.08 11.34 -4.25
C GLY A 38 -7.45 9.89 -4.01
N ASN A 39 -8.76 9.60 -3.88
CA ASN A 39 -9.28 8.22 -3.87
C ASN A 39 -9.78 7.80 -5.28
N SER A 40 -9.22 8.39 -6.33
CA SER A 40 -9.48 7.95 -7.71
C SER A 40 -8.77 6.62 -7.95
N ASP A 41 -9.38 5.70 -8.69
CA ASP A 41 -8.79 4.40 -9.04
C ASP A 41 -7.36 4.51 -9.58
N GLY A 42 -7.06 5.53 -10.39
CA GLY A 42 -5.71 5.73 -10.93
C GLY A 42 -4.66 6.11 -9.88
N VAL A 43 -5.04 6.80 -8.79
CA VAL A 43 -4.12 7.13 -7.68
C VAL A 43 -3.92 5.90 -6.81
N VAL A 44 -5.00 5.17 -6.51
CA VAL A 44 -4.92 3.92 -5.75
C VAL A 44 -4.04 2.90 -6.47
N ASP A 45 -4.19 2.73 -7.79
CA ASP A 45 -3.35 1.81 -8.59
C ASP A 45 -1.86 2.20 -8.54
N GLN A 46 -1.55 3.50 -8.62
CA GLN A 46 -0.17 3.98 -8.47
C GLN A 46 0.40 3.65 -7.09
N VAL A 47 -0.38 3.84 -6.02
CA VAL A 47 0.05 3.52 -4.65
C VAL A 47 0.22 2.02 -4.48
N VAL A 48 -0.71 1.21 -4.99
CA VAL A 48 -0.62 -0.26 -4.98
C VAL A 48 0.69 -0.71 -5.62
N ARG A 49 1.02 -0.18 -6.80
CA ARG A 49 2.27 -0.49 -7.50
C ARG A 49 3.50 -0.17 -6.65
N LYS A 50 3.55 1.02 -6.05
CA LYS A 50 4.66 1.43 -5.18
C LYS A 50 4.77 0.57 -3.92
N ILE A 51 3.65 0.19 -3.30
CA ILE A 51 3.66 -0.72 -2.15
C ILE A 51 4.25 -2.07 -2.56
N MET A 52 3.86 -2.62 -3.72
CA MET A 52 4.40 -3.88 -4.21
C MET A 52 5.92 -3.81 -4.46
N GLU A 53 6.39 -2.74 -5.08
CA GLU A 53 7.83 -2.54 -5.32
C GLU A 53 8.62 -2.45 -4.01
N GLU A 54 8.16 -1.64 -3.05
CA GLU A 54 8.84 -1.45 -1.76
C GLU A 54 8.77 -2.69 -0.87
N ALA A 55 7.61 -3.36 -0.79
CA ALA A 55 7.46 -4.58 -0.01
C ALA A 55 8.29 -5.75 -0.59
N THR A 56 8.39 -5.85 -1.92
CA THR A 56 9.27 -6.83 -2.57
C THR A 56 10.73 -6.54 -2.25
N ARG A 57 11.16 -5.27 -2.33
CA ARG A 57 12.53 -4.85 -1.98
C ARG A 57 12.88 -5.14 -0.52
N ALA A 58 11.93 -4.93 0.38
CA ALA A 58 12.10 -5.15 1.82
C ALA A 58 11.86 -6.60 2.26
N GLY A 59 11.41 -7.51 1.37
CA GLY A 59 11.09 -8.89 1.72
C GLY A 59 9.89 -9.03 2.65
N VAL A 60 8.92 -8.12 2.58
CA VAL A 60 7.71 -8.12 3.42
C VAL A 60 6.60 -8.95 2.77
N ALA A 61 5.95 -9.80 3.56
CA ALA A 61 4.82 -10.58 3.09
C ALA A 61 3.63 -9.66 2.72
N MET A 62 3.01 -9.92 1.57
CA MET A 62 1.88 -9.16 1.05
C MET A 62 0.64 -10.04 0.92
N GLU A 63 -0.52 -9.48 1.26
CA GLU A 63 -1.82 -10.12 1.07
C GLU A 63 -2.72 -9.30 0.15
N PHE A 64 -3.37 -10.00 -0.77
CA PHE A 64 -4.37 -9.47 -1.69
C PHE A 64 -5.69 -10.16 -1.40
N PRO A 65 -6.51 -9.64 -0.46
CA PRO A 65 -7.79 -10.23 -0.16
C PRO A 65 -8.62 -10.30 -1.44
N ARG A 66 -9.12 -11.50 -1.74
CA ARG A 66 -10.01 -11.73 -2.88
C ARG A 66 -11.21 -10.81 -2.67
N ALA A 67 -11.50 -9.92 -3.62
CA ALA A 67 -12.66 -9.04 -3.54
C ALA A 67 -13.86 -9.89 -3.14
N ALA A 68 -14.45 -9.60 -1.98
CA ALA A 68 -15.60 -10.33 -1.47
C ALA A 68 -16.69 -10.21 -2.53
N ARG A 69 -16.86 -11.26 -3.32
CA ARG A 69 -17.97 -11.38 -4.27
C ARG A 69 -19.20 -11.42 -3.39
N ALA A 70 -19.91 -10.31 -3.30
CA ALA A 70 -21.21 -10.24 -2.65
C ALA A 70 -22.07 -11.36 -3.26
N ALA A 71 -22.35 -12.36 -2.42
CA ALA A 71 -23.26 -13.45 -2.70
C ALA A 71 -24.69 -13.01 -2.40
#